data_AF-A0A4R4YLE3-F1
#
_entry.id   AF-A0A4R4YLE3-F1
#
_cell.length_a   1.000
_cell.length_b   1.000
_cell.length_c   1.000
_cell.angle_alpha   90.00
_cell.angle_beta   90.00
_cell.angle_gamma   90.00
#
_symmetry.space_group_name_H-M   'P 1'
#
loop_
_entity.id
_entity.type
_entity.pdbx_description
1 polymer ?
#
loop_
_entity_poly.entity_id
_entity_poly.type
_entity_poly.pdbx_seq_one_letter_code
_entity_poly.pdbx_strand_id
1 'polypeptide(L)'
;MEISHYEVTVRYQLMPECLSGVTTILATSTERLAKFELRFLLAVSAVKVNNESAAFTAENGVLTVTPKDAIEPGADLLVVVSYYDSPANHSDGWGWEHTPGGAVVVSSPQWLYPSADGRTEWATQSVQIVVPKGLKVEPVAADSDRLVEQLC
;
A
#
# COMPACT_ATOMS: atom_id res chain seq x y z
N MET A 1 7.61 14.67 2.74
CA MET A 1 6.42 14.89 1.89
C MET A 1 5.17 14.80 2.74
N GLU A 2 4.12 15.50 2.38
CA GLU A 2 2.81 15.47 3.04
C GLU A 2 1.80 14.77 2.13
N ILE A 3 1.16 13.70 2.61
CA ILE A 3 0.24 12.88 1.80
C ILE A 3 -1.20 13.37 2.01
N SER A 4 -1.90 13.63 0.90
CA SER A 4 -3.30 14.06 0.91
C SER A 4 -4.27 12.90 0.65
N HIS A 5 -3.87 11.93 -0.18
CA HIS A 5 -4.74 10.83 -0.58
C HIS A 5 -3.98 9.53 -0.89
N TYR A 6 -4.62 8.41 -0.54
CA TYR A 6 -4.28 7.07 -1.01
C TYR A 6 -5.43 6.49 -1.82
N GLU A 7 -5.14 6.05 -3.04
CA GLU A 7 -6.03 5.19 -3.83
C GLU A 7 -5.40 3.80 -3.86
N VAL A 8 -6.07 2.81 -3.27
CA VAL A 8 -5.55 1.45 -3.09
C VAL A 8 -6.48 0.47 -3.78
N THR A 9 -5.96 -0.30 -4.72
CA THR A 9 -6.64 -1.45 -5.31
C THR A 9 -5.82 -2.70 -5.03
N VAL A 10 -6.42 -3.65 -4.30
CA VAL A 10 -5.81 -4.93 -3.95
C VAL A 10 -6.67 -6.07 -4.48
N ARG A 11 -6.02 -7.13 -4.95
CA ARG A 11 -6.66 -8.42 -5.21
C ARG A 11 -6.00 -9.49 -4.36
N TYR A 12 -6.83 -10.23 -3.64
CA TYR A 12 -6.43 -11.38 -2.84
C TYR A 12 -6.76 -12.68 -3.58
N GLN A 13 -5.90 -13.68 -3.47
CA GLN A 13 -6.16 -15.05 -3.89
C GLN A 13 -5.82 -15.98 -2.74
N LEU A 14 -6.65 -17.01 -2.52
CA LEU A 14 -6.48 -17.94 -1.40
C LEU A 14 -5.57 -19.13 -1.75
N MET A 15 -5.57 -19.58 -3.01
CA MET A 15 -4.84 -20.78 -3.44
C MET A 15 -4.20 -20.59 -4.83
N PRO A 16 -2.87 -20.40 -4.89
CA PRO A 16 -1.98 -20.12 -3.77
C PRO A 16 -2.31 -18.78 -3.08
N GLU A 17 -1.91 -18.62 -1.82
CA GLU A 17 -2.11 -17.34 -1.12
C GLU A 17 -1.20 -16.27 -1.75
N CYS A 18 -1.81 -15.28 -2.41
CA CYS A 18 -1.08 -14.15 -2.94
C CYS A 18 -1.92 -12.88 -2.94
N LEU A 19 -1.20 -11.76 -2.98
CA LEU A 19 -1.76 -10.43 -3.00
C LEU A 19 -1.10 -9.64 -4.14
N SER A 20 -1.92 -9.14 -5.05
CA SER A 20 -1.51 -8.19 -6.08
C SER A 20 -2.14 -6.85 -5.80
N GLY A 21 -1.40 -5.75 -5.96
CA GLY A 21 -2.01 -4.45 -5.78
C GLY A 21 -1.32 -3.32 -6.50
N VAL A 22 -2.07 -2.23 -6.59
CA VAL A 22 -1.61 -0.93 -7.06
C VAL A 22 -2.04 0.10 -6.04
N THR A 23 -1.08 0.89 -5.58
CA THR A 23 -1.31 2.01 -4.67
C THR A 23 -0.86 3.29 -5.34
N THR A 24 -1.77 4.24 -5.47
CA THR A 24 -1.48 5.59 -5.92
C THR A 24 -1.52 6.52 -4.71
N ILE A 25 -0.47 7.31 -4.55
CA ILE A 25 -0.29 8.26 -3.45
C ILE A 25 -0.23 9.65 -4.05
N LEU A 26 -1.11 10.52 -3.57
CA LEU A 26 -1.07 11.96 -3.85
C LEU A 26 -0.43 12.66 -2.66
N ALA A 27 0.61 13.45 -2.93
CA ALA A 27 1.36 14.15 -1.90
C ALA A 27 1.90 15.49 -2.42
N THR A 28 2.35 16.34 -1.51
CA THR A 28 3.10 17.56 -1.81
C THR A 28 4.47 17.47 -1.15
N SER A 29 5.51 17.87 -1.87
CA SER A 29 6.86 17.89 -1.31
C SER A 29 6.99 19.01 -0.29
N THR A 30 7.49 18.70 0.91
CA THR A 30 7.75 19.70 1.95
C THR A 30 9.20 20.20 1.91
N GLU A 31 10.05 19.52 1.14
CA GLU A 31 11.47 19.78 0.97
C GLU A 31 11.94 19.29 -0.40
N ARG A 32 13.22 19.42 -0.71
CA ARG A 32 13.78 18.84 -1.94
C ARG A 32 13.98 17.34 -1.75
N LEU A 33 13.34 16.51 -2.59
CA LEU A 33 13.42 15.06 -2.50
C LEU A 33 14.23 14.49 -3.67
N ALA A 34 15.48 14.11 -3.39
CA ALA A 34 16.23 13.24 -4.29
C ALA A 34 15.88 11.75 -4.09
N LYS A 35 15.31 11.41 -2.93
CA LYS A 35 14.78 10.11 -2.57
C LYS A 35 13.74 10.27 -1.47
N PHE A 36 12.87 9.29 -1.29
CA PHE A 36 11.96 9.20 -0.15
C PHE A 36 11.68 7.73 0.20
N GLU A 37 11.13 7.48 1.39
CA GLU A 37 10.87 6.14 1.90
C GLU A 37 9.39 5.93 2.21
N LEU A 38 8.93 4.70 2.01
CA LEU A 38 7.60 4.23 2.34
C LEU A 38 7.71 2.94 3.16
N ARG A 39 6.80 2.71 4.09
CA ARG A 39 6.70 1.45 4.83
C ARG A 39 5.89 0.47 4.00
N PHE A 40 6.51 -0.65 3.63
CA PHE A 40 5.85 -1.69 2.84
C PHE A 40 6.60 -3.02 2.92
N LEU A 41 5.87 -4.11 3.15
CA LEU A 41 6.46 -5.45 3.34
C LEU A 41 6.58 -6.27 2.06
N LEU A 42 5.59 -6.17 1.16
CA LEU A 42 5.50 -7.07 0.01
C LEU A 42 6.48 -6.70 -1.10
N ALA A 43 6.83 -7.69 -1.93
CA ALA A 43 7.65 -7.48 -3.12
C ALA A 43 7.03 -6.47 -4.11
N VAL A 44 7.78 -5.39 -4.35
CA VAL A 44 7.42 -4.32 -5.29
C VAL A 44 7.92 -4.68 -6.69
N SER A 45 7.02 -4.60 -7.67
CA SER A 45 7.33 -4.90 -9.07
C SER A 45 7.65 -3.66 -9.89
N ALA A 46 7.05 -2.51 -9.55
CA ALA A 46 7.31 -1.25 -10.22
C ALA A 46 6.96 -0.04 -9.35
N VAL A 47 7.71 1.04 -9.52
CA VAL A 47 7.38 2.36 -8.96
C VAL A 47 7.41 3.40 -10.07
N LYS A 48 6.38 4.25 -10.11
CA LYS A 48 6.39 5.49 -10.90
C LYS A 48 6.25 6.69 -9.99
N VAL A 49 6.95 7.77 -10.33
CA VAL A 49 6.81 9.09 -9.71
C VAL A 49 6.50 10.07 -10.82
N ASN A 50 5.39 10.81 -10.69
CA ASN A 50 4.93 11.78 -11.68
C ASN A 50 4.85 11.18 -13.11
N ASN A 51 4.30 9.96 -13.20
CA ASN A 51 4.14 9.17 -14.42
C ASN A 51 5.45 8.71 -15.10
N GLU A 52 6.61 8.94 -14.50
CA GLU A 52 7.89 8.41 -14.94
C GLU A 52 8.36 7.24 -14.08
N SER A 53 9.07 6.27 -14.68
CA SER A 53 9.64 5.15 -13.92
C SER A 53 10.67 5.66 -12.92
N ALA A 54 10.57 5.22 -11.67
CA ALA A 54 11.52 5.51 -10.61
C ALA A 54 12.35 4.26 -10.28
N ALA A 55 13.61 4.46 -9.88
CA ALA A 55 14.40 3.39 -9.30
C ALA A 55 13.93 3.17 -7.85
N PHE A 56 14.04 1.94 -7.35
CA PHE A 56 13.67 1.63 -5.98
C PHE A 56 14.46 0.45 -5.41
N THR A 57 14.53 0.40 -4.08
CA THR A 57 14.98 -0.75 -3.31
C THR A 57 13.91 -1.08 -2.26
N ALA A 58 13.64 -2.35 -2.02
CA ALA A 58 12.66 -2.80 -1.05
C ALA A 58 13.32 -3.82 -0.11
N GLU A 59 13.61 -3.39 1.12
CA GLU A 59 14.35 -4.19 2.09
C GLU A 59 13.81 -3.92 3.50
N ASN A 60 13.69 -4.98 4.32
CA ASN A 60 13.33 -4.88 5.73
C ASN A 60 12.05 -4.06 6.01
N GLY A 61 11.04 -4.16 5.13
CA GLY A 61 9.78 -3.42 5.27
C GLY A 61 9.85 -1.93 4.91
N VAL A 62 10.92 -1.51 4.24
CA VAL A 62 11.12 -0.14 3.75
C VAL A 62 11.32 -0.17 2.23
N LEU A 63 10.49 0.59 1.53
CA LEU A 63 10.60 0.89 0.12
C LEU A 63 11.25 2.26 -0.04
N THR A 64 12.51 2.30 -0.45
CA THR A 64 13.22 3.53 -0.81
C THR A 64 13.02 3.80 -2.30
N VAL A 65 12.48 4.97 -2.65
CA VAL A 65 12.21 5.39 -4.01
C VAL A 65 13.16 6.51 -4.40
N THR A 66 13.76 6.40 -5.58
CA THR A 66 14.60 7.42 -6.21
C THR A 66 13.91 7.88 -7.50
N PRO A 67 13.25 9.05 -7.50
CA PRO A 67 12.70 9.66 -8.70
C PRO A 67 13.78 9.90 -9.76
N LYS A 68 13.37 9.98 -11.03
CA LYS A 68 14.29 10.29 -12.13
C LYS A 68 14.91 11.68 -12.00
N ASP A 69 14.07 12.65 -11.66
CA ASP A 69 14.46 14.02 -11.33
C ASP A 69 14.09 14.32 -9.88
N ALA A 70 14.96 15.04 -9.17
CA ALA A 70 14.67 15.44 -7.81
C ALA A 70 13.41 16.32 -7.77
N ILE A 71 12.55 16.08 -6.79
CA ILE A 71 11.29 16.82 -6.62
C ILE A 71 11.56 18.07 -5.76
N GLU A 72 11.15 19.24 -6.23
CA GLU A 72 11.35 20.49 -5.51
C GLU A 72 10.34 20.67 -4.37
N PRO A 73 10.67 21.46 -3.32
CA PRO A 73 9.70 21.85 -2.30
C PRO A 73 8.46 22.49 -2.92
N GLY A 74 7.28 22.15 -2.40
CA GLY A 74 5.98 22.64 -2.87
C GLY A 74 5.46 21.97 -4.14
N ALA A 75 6.23 21.11 -4.80
CA ALA A 75 5.75 20.39 -5.98
C ALA A 75 4.80 19.25 -5.60
N ASP A 76 3.85 18.95 -6.48
CA ASP A 76 2.98 17.78 -6.37
C ASP A 76 3.72 16.49 -6.70
N LEU A 77 3.39 15.43 -5.97
CA LEU A 77 3.85 14.07 -6.19
C LEU A 77 2.67 13.15 -6.44
N LEU A 78 2.77 12.41 -7.53
CA LEU A 78 1.95 11.24 -7.85
C LEU A 78 2.85 10.00 -7.82
N VAL A 79 2.75 9.20 -6.77
CA VAL A 79 3.53 7.95 -6.63
C VAL A 79 2.63 6.77 -6.91
N VAL A 80 2.99 5.93 -7.87
CA VAL A 80 2.26 4.69 -8.18
C VAL A 80 3.16 3.50 -7.89
N VAL A 81 2.77 2.66 -6.94
CA VAL A 81 3.50 1.44 -6.57
C VAL A 81 2.68 0.23 -6.99
N SER A 82 3.27 -0.65 -7.80
CA SER A 82 2.71 -1.95 -8.17
C SER A 82 3.46 -3.05 -7.43
N TYR A 83 2.73 -4.05 -6.92
CA TYR A 83 3.31 -5.13 -6.12
C TYR A 83 2.56 -6.44 -6.31
N TYR A 84 3.28 -7.53 -6.08
CA TYR A 84 2.76 -8.89 -6.14
C TYR A 84 3.63 -9.79 -5.27
N ASP A 85 3.05 -10.35 -4.22
CA ASP A 85 3.76 -11.25 -3.31
C ASP A 85 2.78 -12.12 -2.51
N SER A 86 3.30 -13.10 -1.79
CA SER A 86 2.58 -13.80 -0.73
C SER A 86 2.90 -13.14 0.62
N PRO A 87 1.90 -12.60 1.35
CA PRO A 87 2.11 -12.07 2.69
C PRO A 87 2.70 -13.11 3.67
N ALA A 88 2.42 -14.40 3.46
CA ALA A 88 3.03 -15.50 4.21
C ALA A 88 4.57 -15.52 4.17
N ASN A 89 5.21 -14.96 3.13
CA ASN A 89 6.67 -14.85 3.04
C ASN A 89 7.26 -13.88 4.07
N HIS A 90 6.44 -12.99 4.62
CA HIS A 90 6.85 -11.91 5.53
C HIS A 90 6.26 -12.07 6.94
N SER A 91 5.44 -13.10 7.18
CA SER A 91 4.81 -13.33 8.48
C SER A 91 5.87 -13.60 9.55
N ASP A 92 5.95 -12.72 10.53
CA ASP A 92 6.76 -12.86 11.75
C ASP A 92 5.93 -13.37 12.94
N GLY A 93 4.71 -13.86 12.66
CA GLY A 93 3.71 -14.24 13.65
C GLY A 93 2.75 -13.12 14.05
N TRP A 94 2.89 -11.91 13.48
CA TRP A 94 2.03 -10.77 13.76
C TRP A 94 1.51 -10.12 12.47
N GLY A 95 0.29 -9.60 12.49
CA GLY A 95 -0.23 -8.69 11.46
C GLY A 95 -0.87 -9.31 10.22
N TRP A 96 -0.39 -10.47 9.75
CA TRP A 96 -1.07 -11.30 8.74
C TRP A 96 -1.30 -12.71 9.27
N GLU A 97 -2.57 -13.11 9.38
CA GLU A 97 -2.97 -14.42 9.87
C GLU A 97 -3.73 -15.19 8.78
N HIS A 98 -3.12 -16.25 8.28
CA HIS A 98 -3.76 -17.16 7.33
C HIS A 98 -4.81 -18.04 8.04
N THR A 99 -5.97 -18.21 7.42
CA THR A 99 -7.05 -19.09 7.87
C THR A 99 -7.44 -20.07 6.76
N PRO A 100 -8.08 -21.21 7.07
CA PRO A 100 -8.53 -22.15 6.03
C PRO A 100 -9.46 -21.54 4.97
N GLY A 101 -10.13 -20.42 5.29
CA GLY A 101 -11.10 -19.75 4.42
C GLY A 101 -10.66 -18.37 3.93
N GLY A 102 -9.44 -17.90 4.20
CA GLY A 102 -9.10 -16.49 3.97
C GLY A 102 -7.87 -16.05 4.76
N ALA A 103 -7.76 -14.75 4.99
CA ALA A 103 -6.76 -14.19 5.89
C ALA A 103 -7.37 -13.08 6.73
N VAL A 104 -6.82 -12.86 7.93
CA VAL A 104 -7.12 -11.71 8.78
C VAL A 104 -5.89 -10.81 8.78
N VAL A 105 -6.12 -9.53 8.47
CA VAL A 105 -5.09 -8.49 8.58
C VAL A 105 -5.34 -7.74 9.88
N VAL A 106 -4.45 -7.91 10.85
CA VAL A 106 -4.66 -7.46 12.24
C VAL A 106 -3.83 -6.23 12.60
N SER A 107 -3.08 -5.67 11.65
CA SER A 107 -2.07 -4.65 11.94
C SER A 107 -2.04 -3.51 10.93
N SER A 108 -0.90 -2.79 10.90
CA SER A 108 -0.72 -1.55 10.15
C SER A 108 -0.87 -1.71 8.62
N PRO A 109 -1.10 -0.61 7.89
CA PRO A 109 -1.28 -0.61 6.44
C PRO A 109 -0.19 -1.31 5.63
N GLN A 110 1.04 -1.42 6.14
CA GLN A 110 2.20 -1.95 5.42
C GLN A 110 2.05 -3.40 4.91
N TRP A 111 1.07 -4.15 5.45
CA TRP A 111 0.71 -5.50 5.01
C TRP A 111 -0.20 -5.54 3.79
N LEU A 112 -0.84 -4.41 3.48
CA LEU A 112 -1.81 -4.28 2.41
C LEU A 112 -1.33 -3.30 1.33
N TYR A 113 -0.75 -2.16 1.72
CA TYR A 113 -0.28 -1.13 0.80
C TYR A 113 0.87 -0.27 1.39
N PRO A 114 1.72 0.36 0.54
CA PRO A 114 2.76 1.28 0.99
C PRO A 114 2.21 2.53 1.66
N SER A 115 2.77 2.95 2.80
CA SER A 115 2.36 4.17 3.51
C SER A 115 3.57 4.98 4.01
N ALA A 116 3.43 6.30 4.14
CA ALA A 116 4.44 7.10 4.83
C ALA A 116 4.39 6.87 6.35
N ASP A 117 5.57 6.69 6.95
CA ASP A 117 5.83 6.69 8.40
C ASP A 117 4.90 5.83 9.29
N GLY A 118 4.16 4.88 8.71
CA GLY A 118 3.18 4.06 9.41
C GLY A 118 1.97 4.83 9.95
N ARG A 119 1.82 6.12 9.60
CA ARG A 119 0.77 7.03 10.06
C ARG A 119 -0.09 7.46 8.89
N THR A 120 -1.38 7.13 8.92
CA THR A 120 -2.34 7.49 7.87
C THR A 120 -3.37 8.52 8.34
N GLU A 121 -3.28 8.99 9.59
CA GLU A 121 -4.37 9.75 10.22
C GLU A 121 -4.63 11.15 9.64
N TRP A 122 -3.83 11.62 8.68
CA TRP A 122 -4.05 12.90 7.98
C TRP A 122 -4.37 12.77 6.49
N ALA A 123 -4.37 11.56 5.94
CA ALA A 123 -4.61 11.31 4.52
C ALA A 123 -5.97 10.66 4.30
N THR A 124 -6.69 11.13 3.28
CA THR A 124 -7.91 10.44 2.82
C THR A 124 -7.55 9.13 2.12
N GLN A 125 -8.45 8.15 2.14
CA GLN A 125 -8.19 6.81 1.61
C GLN A 125 -9.41 6.30 0.84
N SER A 126 -9.17 5.79 -0.36
CA SER A 126 -10.09 4.96 -1.13
C SER A 126 -9.48 3.56 -1.23
N VAL A 127 -10.09 2.57 -0.60
CA VAL A 127 -9.55 1.19 -0.58
C VAL A 127 -10.55 0.25 -1.23
N GLN A 128 -10.12 -0.40 -2.31
CA GLN A 128 -10.86 -1.44 -3.00
C GLN A 128 -10.13 -2.77 -2.84
N ILE A 129 -10.84 -3.77 -2.30
CA ILE A 129 -10.31 -5.12 -2.11
C ILE A 129 -11.16 -6.08 -2.92
N VAL A 130 -10.53 -6.75 -3.88
CA VAL A 130 -11.13 -7.77 -4.72
C VAL A 130 -10.77 -9.14 -4.18
N VAL A 131 -11.79 -9.93 -3.84
CA VAL A 131 -11.63 -11.28 -3.31
C VAL A 131 -12.24 -12.32 -4.25
N PRO A 132 -11.80 -13.59 -4.19
CA PRO A 132 -12.43 -14.70 -4.91
C PRO A 132 -13.90 -14.83 -4.55
N LYS A 133 -14.69 -15.32 -5.50
CA LYS A 133 -16.12 -15.60 -5.29
C LYS A 133 -16.32 -16.53 -4.09
N GLY A 134 -17.21 -16.14 -3.18
CA GLY A 134 -17.50 -16.90 -1.96
C GLY A 134 -16.73 -16.40 -0.72
N LEU A 135 -15.73 -15.54 -0.89
CA LEU A 135 -15.12 -14.78 0.20
C LEU A 135 -15.78 -13.42 0.35
N LYS A 136 -15.70 -12.88 1.57
CA LYS A 136 -16.16 -11.54 1.92
C LYS A 136 -15.03 -10.77 2.59
N VAL A 137 -15.03 -9.46 2.38
CA VAL A 137 -14.15 -8.54 3.10
C VAL A 137 -14.98 -7.99 4.25
N GLU A 138 -14.58 -8.30 5.47
CA GLU A 138 -15.20 -7.73 6.66
C GLU A 138 -14.18 -6.82 7.34
N PRO A 139 -14.45 -5.51 7.43
CA PRO A 139 -13.56 -4.64 8.16
C PRO A 139 -13.64 -4.94 9.65
N VAL A 140 -12.49 -5.23 10.24
CA VAL A 140 -12.37 -5.29 11.69
C VAL A 140 -12.42 -3.84 12.17
N ALA A 141 -13.54 -3.44 12.77
CA ALA A 141 -13.81 -2.06 13.13
C ALA A 141 -12.70 -1.47 14.02
N ALA A 142 -11.96 -0.51 13.49
CA ALA A 142 -11.26 0.52 14.24
C ALA A 142 -11.99 1.85 13.97
N ASP A 143 -13.06 2.07 14.71
CA ASP A 143 -13.96 3.23 14.64
C ASP A 143 -14.76 3.42 13.33
N SER A 144 -16.06 3.66 13.48
CA SER A 144 -17.10 3.18 12.58
C SER A 144 -17.59 4.15 11.50
N ASP A 145 -16.73 4.96 10.87
CA ASP A 145 -17.25 6.09 10.06
C ASP A 145 -17.02 6.08 8.56
N ARG A 146 -16.19 5.21 7.96
CA ARG A 146 -16.00 5.24 6.49
C ARG A 146 -15.55 3.92 5.87
N LEU A 147 -16.50 3.05 5.54
CA LEU A 147 -16.29 2.04 4.50
C LEU A 147 -17.53 1.94 3.60
N VAL A 148 -17.35 2.31 2.34
CA VAL A 148 -18.33 2.09 1.28
C VAL A 148 -18.03 0.72 0.67
N GLU A 149 -18.83 -0.28 1.01
CA GLU A 149 -18.89 -1.53 0.27
C GLU A 149 -19.55 -1.25 -1.09
N GLN A 150 -18.79 -1.33 -2.18
CA GLN A 150 -19.37 -1.49 -3.52
C GLN A 150 -19.26 -2.96 -3.93
N LEU A 151 -20.38 -3.67 -3.72
CA LEU A 151 -20.67 -4.98 -4.27
C LEU A 151 -20.90 -4.84 -5.80
N CYS A 152 -20.31 -5.75 -6.58
CA CYS A 152 -20.81 -6.16 -7.90
C CYS A 152 -21.40 -7.57 -7.79
#